data_AF-A0A6B3C535-F1
#
_entry.id   AF-A0A6B3C535-F1
#
_cell.length_a   1.000
_cell.length_b   1.000
_cell.length_c   1.000
_cell.angle_alpha   90.00
_cell.angle_beta   90.00
_cell.angle_gamma   90.00
#
_symmetry.space_group_name_H-M   'P 1'
#
loop_
_entity.id
_entity.type
_entity.pdbx_description
1 polymer ?
#
loop_
_entity_poly.entity_id
_entity_poly.type
_entity_poly.pdbx_seq_one_letter_code
_entity_poly.pdbx_strand_id
1 'polypeptide(L)'
;MNTLDVLSDRPPGPPRGAKAHVALWLDCRRASEETAEAARAEAAYTVHDVLPPASGTASTERSSVNGTVVVGPVHSLAGYRRLMRGLLSSTTASPAARPPAIEYPVQAVDALVNARLDLTGGCEAKAMRSCAGVAGAHLLYDALRHDLRSPDWLRAMAGGIPAPYLLWTTHFGAGPDRGAEYAAKCLFPGTAVALAPDALRTFTRHTVVTGPTSVDLVEARRVAGILDWFGIRLDALD
;
A
#
# COMPACT_ATOMS: atom_id res chain seq x y z
N MET A 1 30.82 42.97 14.65
CA MET A 1 30.06 43.02 13.39
C MET A 1 29.78 41.59 12.97
N ASN A 2 28.50 41.21 13.00
CA ASN A 2 28.00 39.86 12.70
C ASN A 2 28.25 39.50 11.23
N THR A 3 28.76 38.28 10.99
CA THR A 3 28.56 37.60 9.71
C THR A 3 28.18 36.16 10.05
N LEU A 4 26.86 35.94 10.22
CA LEU A 4 26.29 34.60 10.33
C LEU A 4 26.24 34.03 8.92
N ASP A 5 27.00 32.96 8.67
CA ASP A 5 26.85 32.14 7.49
C ASP A 5 25.42 31.60 7.40
N VAL A 6 24.78 31.88 6.28
CA VAL A 6 23.43 31.38 5.96
C VAL A 6 23.56 29.89 5.67
N LEU A 7 23.07 29.05 6.57
CA LEU A 7 22.87 27.62 6.35
C LEU A 7 22.01 27.41 5.10
N SER A 8 22.62 26.89 4.04
CA SER A 8 21.98 26.52 2.79
C SER A 8 20.96 25.39 2.95
N ASP A 9 19.83 25.61 2.30
CA ASP A 9 18.70 24.74 1.94
C ASP A 9 18.33 23.54 2.81
N ARG A 10 17.15 23.71 3.42
CA ARG A 10 16.28 22.66 3.95
C ARG A 10 16.13 21.52 2.92
N PRO A 11 16.25 20.24 3.33
CA PRO A 11 16.05 19.11 2.42
C PRO A 11 14.68 19.22 1.75
N PRO A 12 14.54 18.79 0.47
CA PRO A 12 13.28 18.90 -0.26
C PRO A 12 12.18 18.14 0.50
N GLY A 13 11.33 18.92 1.17
CA GLY A 13 10.01 18.49 1.59
C GLY A 13 9.12 18.30 0.35
N PRO A 14 7.94 17.68 0.52
CA PRO A 14 6.97 17.59 -0.57
C PRO A 14 6.71 18.97 -1.19
N PRO A 15 6.44 19.05 -2.50
CA PRO A 15 6.23 20.31 -3.21
C PRO A 15 5.19 21.16 -2.47
N ARG A 16 5.50 22.46 -2.29
CA ARG A 16 4.64 23.42 -1.58
C ARG A 16 3.22 23.34 -2.14
N GLY A 17 2.25 22.97 -1.30
CA GLY A 17 0.83 22.95 -1.62
C GLY A 17 0.18 21.57 -1.75
N ALA A 18 0.95 20.48 -1.82
CA ALA A 18 0.38 19.13 -1.78
C ALA A 18 -0.04 18.77 -0.35
N LYS A 19 -1.32 18.97 -0.01
CA LYS A 19 -1.91 18.30 1.15
C LYS A 19 -1.68 16.80 0.94
N ALA A 20 -1.07 16.14 1.91
CA ALA A 20 -0.82 14.72 1.91
C ALA A 20 -2.17 13.96 1.88
N HIS A 21 -2.70 13.74 0.67
CA HIS A 21 -3.96 13.03 0.48
C HIS A 21 -3.70 11.52 0.42
N VAL A 22 -4.63 10.77 0.98
CA VAL A 22 -4.75 9.32 0.80
C VAL A 22 -5.91 9.10 -0.14
N ALA A 23 -5.72 8.34 -1.22
CA ALA A 23 -6.77 8.04 -2.17
C ALA A 23 -7.56 6.80 -1.73
N LEU A 24 -8.89 6.86 -1.79
CA LEU A 24 -9.74 5.69 -1.59
C LEU A 24 -10.09 5.07 -2.94
N TRP A 25 -9.94 3.77 -3.05
CA TRP A 25 -10.24 2.99 -4.25
C TRP A 25 -11.34 1.98 -3.94
N LEU A 26 -12.21 1.74 -4.91
CA LEU A 26 -13.20 0.66 -4.83
C LEU A 26 -12.61 -0.62 -5.44
N ASP A 27 -12.59 -1.71 -4.67
CA ASP A 27 -12.12 -3.02 -5.13
C ASP A 27 -13.31 -3.92 -5.51
N CYS A 28 -13.63 -3.96 -6.80
CA CYS A 28 -14.72 -4.78 -7.33
C CYS A 28 -14.25 -6.14 -7.87
N ARG A 29 -12.99 -6.54 -7.63
CA ARG A 29 -12.41 -7.74 -8.27
C ARG A 29 -13.17 -9.05 -8.02
N ARG A 30 -13.86 -9.14 -6.87
CA ARG A 30 -14.71 -10.29 -6.50
C ARG A 30 -16.22 -10.02 -6.61
N ALA A 31 -16.62 -8.81 -6.97
CA ALA A 31 -18.02 -8.45 -7.13
C ALA A 31 -18.55 -8.92 -8.49
N SER A 32 -19.85 -9.23 -8.59
CA SER A 32 -20.51 -9.35 -9.88
C SER A 32 -20.51 -8.00 -10.60
N GLU A 33 -20.66 -8.00 -11.93
CA GLU A 33 -20.72 -6.75 -12.71
C GLU A 33 -21.83 -5.82 -12.22
N GLU A 34 -23.02 -6.36 -11.94
CA GLU A 34 -24.16 -5.61 -11.41
C GLU A 34 -23.85 -4.97 -10.04
N THR A 35 -23.25 -5.76 -9.12
CA THR A 35 -22.86 -5.26 -7.79
C THR A 35 -21.78 -4.20 -7.90
N ALA A 36 -20.82 -4.38 -8.81
CA ALA A 36 -19.74 -3.45 -9.05
C ALA A 36 -20.27 -2.10 -9.58
N GLU A 37 -21.24 -2.13 -10.50
CA GLU A 37 -21.82 -0.92 -11.07
C GLU A 37 -22.64 -0.13 -10.03
N ALA A 38 -23.48 -0.82 -9.24
CA ALA A 38 -24.21 -0.20 -8.14
C ALA A 38 -23.26 0.43 -7.10
N ALA A 39 -22.21 -0.30 -6.71
CA ALA A 39 -21.21 0.19 -5.76
C ALA A 39 -20.42 1.38 -6.30
N ARG A 40 -20.10 1.41 -7.61
CA ARG A 40 -19.46 2.55 -8.27
C ARG A 40 -20.36 3.78 -8.23
N ALA A 41 -21.64 3.63 -8.57
CA ALA A 41 -22.60 4.72 -8.52
C ALA A 41 -22.74 5.29 -7.10
N GLU A 42 -22.81 4.41 -6.08
CA GLU A 42 -22.85 4.82 -4.66
C GLU A 42 -21.57 5.56 -4.24
N ALA A 43 -20.41 5.10 -4.70
CA ALA A 43 -19.11 5.60 -4.28
C ALA A 43 -18.54 6.74 -5.15
N ALA A 44 -19.25 7.20 -6.18
CA ALA A 44 -18.73 8.06 -7.26
C ALA A 44 -18.02 9.34 -6.78
N TYR A 45 -18.45 9.91 -5.65
CA TYR A 45 -17.85 11.12 -5.07
C TYR A 45 -16.85 10.85 -3.94
N THR A 46 -16.71 9.58 -3.54
CA THR A 46 -15.89 9.14 -2.41
C THR A 46 -14.59 8.49 -2.87
N VAL A 47 -14.64 7.71 -3.95
CA VAL A 47 -13.49 6.96 -4.46
C VAL A 47 -12.83 7.69 -5.63
N HIS A 48 -11.51 7.62 -5.67
CA HIS A 48 -10.68 8.19 -6.72
C HIS A 48 -10.56 7.26 -7.93
N ASP A 49 -10.57 5.95 -7.71
CA ASP A 49 -10.39 4.96 -8.78
C ASP A 49 -11.04 3.62 -8.39
N VAL A 50 -11.12 2.71 -9.36
CA VAL A 50 -11.80 1.43 -9.20
C VAL A 50 -10.98 0.30 -9.80
N LEU A 51 -10.75 -0.76 -9.03
CA LEU A 51 -10.30 -2.04 -9.54
C LEU A 51 -11.52 -2.78 -10.09
N PRO A 52 -11.62 -2.99 -11.41
CA PRO A 52 -12.79 -3.64 -12.00
C PRO A 52 -12.89 -5.12 -11.58
N PRO A 53 -14.07 -5.74 -11.76
CA PRO A 53 -14.22 -7.20 -11.68
C PRO A 53 -13.14 -7.90 -12.50
N ALA A 54 -12.59 -8.98 -11.98
CA ALA A 54 -11.50 -9.69 -12.65
C ALA A 54 -11.99 -10.29 -13.97
N SER A 55 -11.51 -9.76 -15.10
CA SER A 55 -11.78 -10.28 -16.44
C SER A 55 -10.74 -11.34 -16.81
N GLY A 56 -11.01 -12.62 -16.53
CA GLY A 56 -10.16 -13.72 -17.00
C GLY A 56 -8.74 -13.77 -16.38
N THR A 57 -7.79 -14.36 -17.13
CA THR A 57 -6.49 -14.90 -16.69
C THR A 57 -5.72 -14.05 -15.66
N ALA A 58 -5.11 -14.73 -14.68
CA ALA A 58 -4.30 -14.12 -13.61
C ALA A 58 -3.05 -13.42 -14.18
N SER A 59 -3.17 -12.11 -14.43
CA SER A 59 -2.03 -11.23 -14.75
C SER A 59 -1.46 -10.59 -13.48
N THR A 60 -0.13 -10.46 -13.44
CA THR A 60 0.64 -9.71 -12.41
C THR A 60 0.53 -8.19 -12.59
N GLU A 61 0.05 -7.76 -13.76
CA GLU A 61 -0.26 -6.36 -14.06
C GLU A 61 -1.75 -6.23 -14.37
N ARG A 62 -2.41 -5.27 -13.73
CA ARG A 62 -3.82 -4.95 -13.98
C ARG A 62 -3.99 -3.46 -14.19
N SER A 63 -5.07 -3.07 -14.85
CA SER A 63 -5.42 -1.66 -15.00
C SER A 63 -6.67 -1.34 -14.20
N SER A 64 -6.67 -0.20 -13.52
CA SER A 64 -7.87 0.39 -12.95
C SER A 64 -8.80 0.94 -14.04
N VAL A 65 -10.03 1.29 -13.68
CA VAL A 65 -10.99 1.93 -14.62
C VAL A 65 -10.43 3.23 -15.19
N ASN A 66 -9.70 4.02 -14.39
CA ASN A 66 -9.13 5.26 -14.89
C ASN A 66 -7.84 5.06 -15.72
N GLY A 67 -7.34 3.83 -15.87
CA GLY A 67 -6.11 3.51 -16.62
C GLY A 67 -4.83 3.55 -15.79
N THR A 68 -4.92 3.45 -14.46
CA THR A 68 -3.75 3.31 -13.60
C THR A 68 -3.25 1.87 -13.64
N VAL A 69 -1.97 1.68 -13.97
CA VAL A 69 -1.34 0.35 -13.95
C VAL A 69 -1.05 -0.05 -12.50
N VAL A 70 -1.56 -1.20 -12.09
CA VAL A 70 -1.35 -1.82 -10.79
C VAL A 70 -0.40 -3.01 -10.99
N VAL A 71 0.73 -2.98 -10.30
CA VAL A 71 1.80 -3.99 -10.42
C VAL A 71 1.92 -4.74 -9.09
N GLY A 72 1.99 -6.07 -9.15
CA GLY A 72 2.13 -6.94 -7.97
C GLY A 72 1.21 -8.16 -8.01
N PRO A 73 0.84 -8.73 -6.86
CA PRO A 73 1.05 -8.25 -5.50
C PRO A 73 2.47 -8.49 -4.96
N VAL A 74 2.92 -7.62 -4.06
CA VAL A 74 4.12 -7.87 -3.23
C VAL A 74 3.70 -8.24 -1.81
N HIS A 75 4.30 -9.30 -1.26
CA HIS A 75 4.03 -9.77 0.11
C HIS A 75 5.18 -9.49 1.08
N SER A 76 6.33 -9.06 0.55
CA SER A 76 7.57 -8.90 1.30
C SER A 76 8.42 -7.76 0.77
N LEU A 77 9.35 -7.30 1.61
CA LEU A 77 10.29 -6.24 1.24
C LEU A 77 11.27 -6.69 0.15
N ALA A 78 11.67 -7.96 0.13
CA ALA A 78 12.49 -8.52 -0.94
C ALA A 78 11.73 -8.53 -2.28
N GLY A 79 10.45 -8.92 -2.27
CA GLY A 79 9.58 -8.84 -3.45
C GLY A 79 9.43 -7.41 -3.96
N TYR A 80 9.17 -6.47 -3.06
CA TYR A 80 9.12 -5.04 -3.35
C TYR A 80 10.41 -4.51 -4.01
N ARG A 81 11.59 -4.80 -3.43
CA ARG A 81 12.88 -4.35 -3.98
C ARG A 81 13.15 -4.95 -5.37
N ARG A 82 12.77 -6.20 -5.62
CA ARG A 82 12.85 -6.81 -6.96
C ARG A 82 11.97 -6.06 -7.95
N LEU A 83 10.73 -5.76 -7.57
CA LEU A 83 9.78 -5.01 -8.39
C LEU A 83 10.29 -3.59 -8.69
N MET A 84 10.76 -2.85 -7.70
CA MET A 84 11.29 -1.48 -7.89
C MET A 84 12.46 -1.43 -8.87
N ARG A 85 13.40 -2.38 -8.79
CA ARG A 85 14.49 -2.50 -9.76
C ARG A 85 13.99 -2.83 -11.17
N GLY A 86 12.98 -3.70 -11.24
CA GLY A 86 12.30 -4.02 -12.49
C GLY A 86 11.68 -2.78 -13.13
N LEU A 87 10.91 -2.00 -12.38
CA LEU A 87 10.27 -0.76 -12.85
C LEU A 87 11.28 0.25 -13.38
N LEU A 88 12.41 0.46 -12.68
CA LEU A 88 13.48 1.33 -13.16
C LEU A 88 14.09 0.86 -14.48
N SER A 89 14.13 -0.45 -14.72
CA SER A 89 14.75 -1.04 -15.91
C SER A 89 13.80 -1.12 -17.10
N SER A 90 12.48 -1.26 -16.86
CA SER A 90 11.48 -1.47 -17.90
C SER A 90 10.71 -0.21 -18.30
N THR A 91 10.66 0.82 -17.44
CA THR A 91 9.83 1.99 -17.71
C THR A 91 10.53 2.93 -18.69
N THR A 92 9.86 3.20 -19.81
CA THR A 92 10.26 4.25 -20.74
C THR A 92 9.57 5.56 -20.36
N ALA A 93 10.30 6.67 -20.45
CA ALA A 93 9.75 7.98 -20.16
C ALA A 93 8.62 8.32 -21.14
N SER A 94 7.46 8.70 -20.61
CA SER A 94 6.35 9.22 -21.39
C SER A 94 5.64 10.31 -20.59
N PRO A 95 5.45 11.52 -21.14
CA PRO A 95 4.77 12.62 -20.45
C PRO A 95 3.31 12.30 -20.08
N ALA A 96 2.69 11.33 -20.76
CA ALA A 96 1.33 10.87 -20.50
C ALA A 96 1.26 9.65 -19.57
N ALA A 97 2.40 9.09 -19.16
CA ALA A 97 2.43 7.92 -18.28
C ALA A 97 1.94 8.30 -16.88
N ARG A 98 0.93 7.58 -16.40
CA ARG A 98 0.45 7.71 -15.03
C ARG A 98 1.39 6.97 -14.05
N PRO A 99 1.57 7.48 -12.83
CA PRO A 99 2.20 6.73 -11.74
C PRO A 99 1.63 5.31 -11.60
N PRO A 100 2.48 4.26 -11.66
CA PRO A 100 2.02 2.91 -11.37
C PRO A 100 1.80 2.72 -9.87
N ALA A 101 0.79 1.92 -9.54
CA ALA A 101 0.43 1.56 -8.17
C ALA A 101 1.02 0.19 -7.82
N ILE A 102 1.79 0.10 -6.75
CA ILE A 102 2.37 -1.16 -6.26
C ILE A 102 1.40 -1.77 -5.25
N GLU A 103 0.82 -2.93 -5.60
CA GLU A 103 -0.18 -3.60 -4.75
C GLU A 103 0.48 -4.36 -3.59
N TYR A 104 0.06 -4.06 -2.37
CA TYR A 104 0.36 -4.83 -1.16
C TYR A 104 -0.93 -5.28 -0.47
N PRO A 105 -1.24 -6.60 -0.49
CA PRO A 105 -2.47 -7.13 0.10
C PRO A 105 -2.32 -7.40 1.60
N VAL A 106 -2.71 -6.41 2.42
CA VAL A 106 -2.49 -6.38 3.87
C VAL A 106 -3.05 -7.63 4.56
N GLN A 107 -4.30 -7.99 4.26
CA GLN A 107 -4.95 -9.16 4.87
C GLN A 107 -4.38 -10.49 4.38
N ALA A 108 -3.91 -10.57 3.13
CA ALA A 108 -3.33 -11.80 2.60
C ALA A 108 -1.97 -12.09 3.26
N VAL A 109 -1.19 -11.05 3.54
CA VAL A 109 0.05 -11.18 4.33
C VAL A 109 -0.25 -11.72 5.73
N ASP A 110 -1.28 -11.20 6.40
CA ASP A 110 -1.70 -11.75 7.69
C ASP A 110 -2.14 -13.21 7.58
N ALA A 111 -2.88 -13.59 6.53
CA ALA A 111 -3.28 -14.98 6.33
C ALA A 111 -2.06 -15.91 6.15
N LEU A 112 -1.07 -15.51 5.35
CA LEU A 112 0.17 -16.27 5.15
C LEU A 112 0.96 -16.44 6.44
N VAL A 113 1.12 -15.37 7.23
CA VAL A 113 1.85 -15.41 8.50
C VAL A 113 1.08 -16.20 9.56
N ASN A 114 -0.23 -16.00 9.67
CA ASN A 114 -1.09 -16.72 10.59
C ASN A 114 -1.02 -18.24 10.35
N ALA A 115 -1.00 -18.67 9.09
CA ALA A 115 -0.87 -20.09 8.75
C ALA A 115 0.46 -20.68 9.26
N ARG A 116 1.56 -19.92 9.17
CA ARG A 116 2.87 -20.35 9.69
C ARG A 116 2.89 -20.35 11.23
N LEU A 117 2.31 -19.34 11.87
CA LEU A 117 2.17 -19.27 13.33
C LEU A 117 1.32 -20.43 13.88
N ASP A 118 0.29 -20.85 13.15
CA ASP A 118 -0.56 -21.99 13.53
C ASP A 118 0.20 -23.32 13.54
N LEU A 119 1.24 -23.46 12.69
CA LEU A 119 2.12 -24.63 12.69
C LEU A 119 3.05 -24.66 13.91
N THR A 120 3.51 -23.49 14.39
CA THR A 120 4.31 -23.39 15.62
C THR A 120 3.44 -23.65 16.86
N GLY A 121 2.23 -23.08 16.89
CA GLY A 121 1.34 -23.14 18.05
C GLY A 121 1.83 -22.29 19.23
N GLY A 122 1.15 -22.42 20.38
CA GLY A 122 1.46 -21.66 21.60
C GLY A 122 0.65 -20.37 21.78
N CYS A 123 0.67 -19.81 22.99
CA CYS A 123 -0.05 -18.58 23.30
C CYS A 123 0.63 -17.36 22.68
N GLU A 124 1.96 -17.39 22.63
CA GLU A 124 2.81 -16.36 22.07
C GLU A 124 2.60 -16.23 20.55
N ALA A 125 2.52 -17.35 19.82
CA ALA A 125 2.22 -17.33 18.38
C ALA A 125 0.81 -16.80 18.10
N LYS A 126 -0.18 -17.20 18.92
CA LYS A 126 -1.56 -16.68 18.81
C LYS A 126 -1.63 -15.17 19.03
N ALA A 127 -0.82 -14.63 19.95
CA ALA A 127 -0.76 -13.20 20.22
C ALA A 127 -0.22 -12.39 19.03
N MET A 128 0.57 -13.01 18.14
CA MET A 128 1.12 -12.36 16.95
C MET A 128 0.21 -12.41 15.73
N ARG A 129 -0.98 -13.02 15.82
CA ARG A 129 -1.91 -13.11 14.69
C ARG A 129 -2.41 -11.73 14.27
N SER A 130 -2.54 -11.54 12.96
CA SER A 130 -3.06 -10.30 12.37
C SER A 130 -2.20 -9.04 12.65
N CYS A 131 -0.93 -9.21 13.02
CA CYS A 131 0.02 -8.11 13.23
C CYS A 131 0.92 -7.86 12.01
N ALA A 132 1.13 -8.87 11.17
CA ALA A 132 2.14 -8.86 10.12
C ALA A 132 1.78 -7.95 8.95
N GLY A 133 0.52 -7.93 8.54
CA GLY A 133 0.04 -7.17 7.39
C GLY A 133 0.32 -5.68 7.58
N VAL A 134 -0.15 -5.12 8.70
CA VAL A 134 0.04 -3.70 9.04
C VAL A 134 1.53 -3.39 9.27
N ALA A 135 2.25 -4.22 10.04
CA ALA A 135 3.69 -4.02 10.25
C ALA A 135 4.47 -3.97 8.93
N GLY A 136 4.18 -4.88 8.00
CA GLY A 136 4.77 -4.87 6.66
C GLY A 136 4.40 -3.62 5.85
N ALA A 137 3.18 -3.11 5.97
CA ALA A 137 2.78 -1.86 5.31
C ALA A 137 3.61 -0.65 5.80
N HIS A 138 3.87 -0.55 7.11
CA HIS A 138 4.75 0.48 7.67
C HIS A 138 6.19 0.37 7.11
N LEU A 139 6.73 -0.85 7.04
CA LEU A 139 8.08 -1.10 6.52
C LEU A 139 8.18 -0.80 5.02
N LEU A 140 7.18 -1.19 4.23
CA LEU A 140 7.14 -0.90 2.79
C LEU A 140 6.98 0.59 2.51
N TYR A 141 6.16 1.29 3.30
CA TYR A 141 5.98 2.74 3.14
C TYR A 141 7.29 3.51 3.40
N ASP A 142 8.05 3.14 4.43
CA ASP A 142 9.37 3.70 4.69
C ASP A 142 10.37 3.37 3.58
N ALA A 143 10.37 2.12 3.11
CA ALA A 143 11.22 1.70 2.00
C ALA A 143 10.95 2.50 0.71
N LEU A 144 9.69 2.70 0.34
CA LEU A 144 9.33 3.54 -0.82
C LEU A 144 9.83 4.96 -0.66
N ARG A 145 9.63 5.57 0.51
CA ARG A 145 10.09 6.94 0.76
C ARG A 145 11.62 7.06 0.69
N HIS A 146 12.34 6.03 1.11
CA HIS A 146 13.78 5.97 0.97
C HIS A 146 14.21 5.80 -0.49
N ASP A 147 13.61 4.85 -1.20
CA ASP A 147 13.95 4.52 -2.58
C ASP A 147 13.69 5.71 -3.52
N LEU A 148 12.57 6.42 -3.37
CA LEU A 148 12.25 7.61 -4.17
C LEU A 148 13.20 8.81 -3.91
N ARG A 149 14.00 8.78 -2.84
CA ARG A 149 15.05 9.77 -2.55
C ARG A 149 16.43 9.32 -3.04
N SER A 150 16.56 8.11 -3.56
CA SER A 150 17.83 7.61 -4.09
C SER A 150 18.24 8.36 -5.37
N PRO A 151 19.55 8.49 -5.66
CA PRO A 151 20.03 9.13 -6.89
C PRO A 151 19.46 8.51 -8.16
N ASP A 152 19.23 7.21 -8.18
CA ASP A 152 18.68 6.49 -9.34
C ASP A 152 17.25 6.92 -9.64
N TRP A 153 16.38 6.91 -8.63
CA TRP A 153 14.99 7.34 -8.79
C TRP A 153 14.86 8.84 -9.04
N LEU A 154 15.69 9.67 -8.40
CA LEU A 154 15.71 11.11 -8.67
C LEU A 154 16.07 11.40 -10.14
N ARG A 155 17.06 10.69 -10.69
CA ARG A 155 17.41 10.78 -12.12
C ARG A 155 16.28 10.29 -13.02
N ALA A 156 15.67 9.14 -12.70
CA ALA A 156 14.54 8.59 -13.45
C ALA A 156 13.37 9.58 -13.51
N MET A 157 12.97 10.16 -12.37
CA MET A 157 11.90 11.14 -12.28
C MET A 157 12.23 12.44 -13.03
N ALA A 158 13.48 12.90 -12.96
CA ALA A 158 13.95 14.05 -13.76
C ALA A 158 13.89 13.76 -15.27
N GLY A 159 14.06 12.50 -15.67
CA GLY A 159 13.88 12.02 -17.03
C GLY A 159 12.41 11.81 -17.45
N GLY A 160 11.43 12.11 -16.59
CA GLY A 160 10.01 11.99 -16.89
C GLY A 160 9.38 10.63 -16.57
N ILE A 161 10.08 9.77 -15.83
CA ILE A 161 9.49 8.53 -15.31
C ILE A 161 8.60 8.87 -14.10
N PRO A 162 7.30 8.49 -14.09
CA PRO A 162 6.44 8.80 -12.98
C PRO A 162 6.79 7.95 -11.74
N ALA A 163 6.81 8.58 -10.57
CA ALA A 163 7.11 7.89 -9.31
C ALA A 163 6.00 6.88 -8.97
N PRO A 164 6.32 5.60 -8.69
CA PRO A 164 5.32 4.66 -8.20
C PRO A 164 4.82 5.07 -6.80
N TYR A 165 3.61 4.65 -6.47
CA TYR A 165 3.05 4.78 -5.12
C TYR A 165 2.45 3.45 -4.64
N LEU A 166 2.19 3.35 -3.34
CA LEU A 166 1.67 2.11 -2.73
C LEU A 166 0.15 2.06 -2.76
N LEU A 167 -0.39 0.88 -3.08
CA LEU A 167 -1.80 0.54 -3.04
C LEU A 167 -2.02 -0.57 -2.01
N TRP A 168 -2.69 -0.23 -0.91
CA TRP A 168 -3.04 -1.16 0.15
C TRP A 168 -4.37 -1.82 -0.16
N THR A 169 -4.37 -3.12 -0.42
CA THR A 169 -5.62 -3.85 -0.66
C THR A 169 -6.05 -4.58 0.61
N THR A 170 -7.27 -4.32 1.07
CA THR A 170 -7.79 -4.85 2.34
C THR A 170 -8.77 -6.00 2.13
N HIS A 171 -8.80 -6.59 0.93
CA HIS A 171 -9.82 -7.55 0.55
C HIS A 171 -9.27 -8.99 0.46
N PHE A 172 -9.30 -9.72 1.58
CA PHE A 172 -9.04 -11.16 1.60
C PHE A 172 -9.95 -11.91 2.58
N GLY A 173 -11.12 -12.37 2.10
CA GLY A 173 -11.97 -13.36 2.79
C GLY A 173 -12.51 -12.96 4.17
N ALA A 174 -12.20 -11.76 4.68
CA ALA A 174 -12.71 -11.25 5.94
C ALA A 174 -13.99 -10.44 5.73
N GLY A 175 -14.85 -10.40 6.75
CA GLY A 175 -16.06 -9.58 6.76
C GLY A 175 -15.76 -8.07 6.59
N PRO A 176 -16.80 -7.26 6.32
CA PRO A 176 -16.66 -5.84 5.98
C PRO A 176 -15.90 -5.02 7.04
N ASP A 177 -16.09 -5.35 8.32
CA ASP A 177 -15.50 -4.63 9.44
C ASP A 177 -13.97 -4.72 9.48
N ARG A 178 -13.43 -5.92 9.23
CA ARG A 178 -11.97 -6.13 9.15
C ARG A 178 -11.39 -5.32 8.00
N GLY A 179 -12.05 -5.29 6.84
CA GLY A 179 -11.62 -4.49 5.69
C GLY A 179 -11.48 -3.00 6.03
N ALA A 180 -12.48 -2.45 6.72
CA ALA A 180 -12.46 -1.06 7.19
C ALA A 180 -11.39 -0.81 8.26
N GLU A 181 -11.19 -1.74 9.19
CA GLU A 181 -10.16 -1.64 10.24
C GLU A 181 -8.73 -1.58 9.64
N TYR A 182 -8.40 -2.46 8.70
CA TYR A 182 -7.10 -2.41 8.02
C TYR A 182 -6.93 -1.12 7.22
N ALA A 183 -7.98 -0.64 6.56
CA ALA A 183 -7.93 0.60 5.83
C ALA A 183 -7.58 1.78 6.74
N ALA A 184 -8.21 1.89 7.91
CA ALA A 184 -7.93 2.94 8.90
C ALA A 184 -6.47 2.92 9.39
N LYS A 185 -5.86 1.74 9.46
CA LYS A 185 -4.45 1.54 9.86
C LYS A 185 -3.45 1.79 8.73
N CYS A 186 -3.90 1.92 7.48
CA CYS A 186 -3.03 2.05 6.31
C CYS A 186 -3.24 3.37 5.53
N LEU A 187 -3.75 4.42 6.18
CA LEU A 187 -3.96 5.72 5.55
C LEU A 187 -2.66 6.52 5.47
N PHE A 188 -1.64 6.01 4.80
CA PHE A 188 -0.34 6.70 4.70
C PHE A 188 -0.35 7.83 3.66
N PRO A 189 0.32 8.98 3.92
CA PRO A 189 0.42 10.07 2.97
C PRO A 189 0.91 9.67 1.57
N GLY A 190 0.18 10.06 0.52
CA GLY A 190 0.59 9.79 -0.87
C GLY A 190 0.42 8.33 -1.29
N THR A 191 -0.46 7.59 -0.62
CA THR A 191 -0.80 6.20 -0.95
C THR A 191 -2.28 6.08 -1.27
N ALA A 192 -2.69 4.90 -1.77
CA ALA A 192 -4.07 4.56 -1.98
C ALA A 192 -4.47 3.34 -1.15
N VAL A 193 -5.73 3.27 -0.73
CA VAL A 193 -6.31 2.10 -0.07
C VAL A 193 -7.49 1.61 -0.91
N ALA A 194 -7.48 0.34 -1.31
CA ALA A 194 -8.60 -0.30 -1.99
C ALA A 194 -9.45 -1.13 -1.04
N LEU A 195 -10.75 -0.80 -1.01
CA LEU A 195 -11.76 -1.40 -0.16
C LEU A 195 -12.82 -2.10 -1.00
N ALA A 196 -13.26 -3.28 -0.59
CA ALA A 196 -14.45 -3.91 -1.16
C ALA A 196 -15.71 -3.05 -0.89
N PRO A 197 -16.79 -3.17 -1.69
CA PRO A 197 -17.99 -2.35 -1.54
C PRO A 197 -18.53 -2.27 -0.11
N ASP A 198 -18.67 -3.41 0.55
CA ASP A 198 -19.21 -3.48 1.91
C ASP A 198 -18.26 -2.85 2.94
N ALA A 199 -16.96 -3.09 2.79
CA ALA A 199 -15.94 -2.51 3.66
C ALA A 199 -15.85 -0.99 3.48
N LEU A 200 -16.04 -0.48 2.27
CA LEU A 200 -16.10 0.96 2.00
C LEU A 200 -17.32 1.60 2.68
N ARG A 201 -18.49 0.95 2.64
CA ARG A 201 -19.66 1.43 3.39
C ARG A 201 -19.42 1.43 4.89
N THR A 202 -18.82 0.38 5.45
CA THR A 202 -18.47 0.35 6.88
C THR A 202 -17.46 1.45 7.22
N PHE A 203 -16.43 1.61 6.39
CA PHE A 203 -15.39 2.61 6.59
C PHE A 203 -15.96 4.03 6.60
N THR A 204 -16.76 4.38 5.59
CA THR A 204 -17.37 5.72 5.47
C THR A 204 -18.39 6.04 6.55
N ARG A 205 -19.14 5.04 7.06
CA ARG A 205 -20.15 5.24 8.11
C ARG A 205 -19.57 5.33 9.51
N HIS A 206 -18.52 4.57 9.81
CA HIS A 206 -18.10 4.32 11.19
C HIS A 206 -16.68 4.79 11.50
N THR A 207 -15.85 5.09 10.50
CA THR A 207 -14.45 5.45 10.74
C THR A 207 -14.30 6.96 10.80
N VAL A 208 -13.88 7.47 11.95
CA VAL A 208 -13.48 8.88 12.10
C VAL A 208 -12.01 8.99 11.72
N VAL A 209 -11.74 9.52 10.52
CA VAL A 209 -10.36 9.79 10.05
C VAL A 209 -10.00 11.23 10.38
N THR A 210 -9.11 11.43 11.36
CA THR A 210 -8.62 12.76 11.76
C THR A 210 -7.41 13.22 10.93
N GLY A 211 -6.81 12.31 10.17
CA GLY A 211 -5.68 12.57 9.29
C GLY A 211 -5.00 11.28 8.82
N PRO A 212 -3.91 11.38 8.06
CA PRO A 212 -3.12 10.22 7.66
C PRO A 212 -2.56 9.46 8.87
N THR A 213 -2.48 8.13 8.76
CA THR A 213 -1.88 7.28 9.78
C THR A 213 -0.40 7.65 9.96
N SER A 214 0.00 7.84 11.23
CA SER A 214 1.41 8.04 11.57
C SER A 214 2.20 6.76 11.36
N VAL A 215 3.40 6.87 10.78
CA VAL A 215 4.25 5.70 10.55
C VAL A 215 4.91 5.30 11.87
N ASP A 216 4.61 4.11 12.36
CA ASP A 216 5.26 3.51 13.53
C ASP A 216 6.28 2.44 13.11
N LEU A 217 7.51 2.88 12.86
CA LEU A 217 8.62 1.98 12.52
C LEU A 217 9.14 1.20 13.72
N VAL A 218 8.90 1.68 14.94
CA VAL A 218 9.38 1.00 16.15
C VAL A 218 8.56 -0.26 16.36
N GLU A 219 7.23 -0.14 16.34
CA GLU A 219 6.35 -1.29 16.48
C GLU A 219 6.47 -2.23 15.29
N ALA A 220 6.55 -1.70 14.06
CA ALA A 220 6.71 -2.55 12.87
C ALA A 220 7.98 -3.41 12.91
N ARG A 221 9.11 -2.84 13.34
CA ARG A 221 10.38 -3.59 13.51
C ARG A 221 10.32 -4.56 14.70
N ARG A 222 9.62 -4.19 15.77
CA ARG A 222 9.38 -5.07 16.92
C ARG A 222 8.58 -6.31 16.50
N VAL A 223 7.47 -6.13 15.78
CA VAL A 223 6.67 -7.23 15.23
C VAL A 223 7.50 -8.12 14.31
N ALA A 224 8.28 -7.51 13.40
CA ALA A 224 9.18 -8.27 12.52
C ALA A 224 10.19 -9.11 13.33
N GLY A 225 10.82 -8.53 14.35
CA GLY A 225 11.77 -9.23 15.21
C GLY A 225 11.14 -10.36 16.03
N ILE A 226 9.89 -10.21 16.49
CA ILE A 226 9.17 -11.29 17.17
C ILE A 226 8.82 -12.41 16.19
N LEU A 227 8.39 -12.08 14.97
CA LEU A 227 8.09 -13.09 13.95
C LEU A 227 9.34 -13.87 13.52
N ASP A 228 10.51 -13.21 13.49
CA ASP A 228 11.79 -13.88 13.23
C ASP A 228 12.10 -14.96 14.28
N TRP A 229 11.69 -14.78 15.55
CA TRP A 229 11.85 -15.82 16.59
C TRP A 229 11.03 -17.09 16.29
N PHE A 230 9.92 -16.94 15.57
CA PHE A 230 9.13 -18.06 15.07
C PHE A 230 9.63 -18.61 13.72
N GLY A 231 10.76 -18.10 13.21
CA GLY A 231 11.30 -18.45 11.90
C GLY A 231 10.52 -17.83 10.72
N ILE A 232 9.68 -16.83 10.98
CA ILE A 232 8.85 -16.17 9.96
C ILE A 232 9.44 -14.80 9.64
N ARG A 233 10.14 -14.70 8.50
CA ARG A 233 10.77 -13.44 8.08
C ARG A 233 9.83 -12.61 7.21
N LEU A 234 9.41 -11.44 7.71
CA LEU A 234 8.57 -10.50 6.94
C LEU A 234 9.27 -9.97 5.68
N ASP A 235 10.60 -9.87 5.71
CA ASP A 235 11.38 -9.37 4.58
C ASP A 235 11.40 -10.33 3.37
N ALA A 236 11.10 -11.61 3.60
CA ALA A 236 11.21 -12.69 2.64
C ALA A 236 9.98 -13.62 2.69
N LEU A 237 8.79 -13.06 2.92
CA LEU A 237 7.55 -13.78 2.69
C LEU A 237 7.40 -14.10 1.20
N ASP A 238 7.30 -15.39 0.92
CA ASP A 238 6.89 -16.00 -0.34
C ASP A 238 5.45 -16.52 -0.24
#